data_AF-A0A5C6FFH8-F1
#
_entry.id   AF-A0A5C6FFH8-F1
#
_cell.length_a   1.000
_cell.length_b   1.000
_cell.length_c   1.000
_cell.angle_alpha   90.00
_cell.angle_beta   90.00
_cell.angle_gamma   90.00
#
_symmetry.space_group_name_H-M   'P 1'
#
loop_
_entity.id
_entity.type
_entity.pdbx_description
1 polymer ?
#
loop_
_entity_poly.entity_id
_entity_poly.type
_entity_poly.pdbx_seq_one_letter_code
_entity_poly.pdbx_strand_id
1 'polypeptide(L)'
;MIVLATIDALIEVTPWDDLQYWPDADSDWYFVDDRTPFQFRVAGELIDDGFFFGLHGPVQFGPDRYVNQICSITLRDTADWHAESKCSANFKVAPTIAKRVPEYDPSMHGDLPFYGHPEGISAAGFPRTSRLGGVSVVS
;
A
#
# COMPACT_ATOMS: atom_id res chain seq x y z
N MET A 1 3.14 13.78 18.87
CA MET A 1 2.55 13.80 17.52
C MET A 1 2.57 12.36 17.03
N ILE A 2 1.46 11.83 16.53
CA ILE A 2 1.43 10.48 15.94
C ILE A 2 2.01 10.61 14.52
N VAL A 3 2.95 9.74 14.18
CA VAL A 3 3.61 9.65 12.87
C VAL A 3 3.16 8.38 12.15
N LEU A 4 3.39 8.30 10.84
CA LEU A 4 2.92 7.20 9.99
C LEU A 4 3.35 5.83 10.54
N ALA A 5 4.62 5.65 10.91
CA ALA A 5 5.16 4.37 11.39
C ALA A 5 4.76 3.99 12.83
N THR A 6 3.89 4.77 13.49
CA THR A 6 3.41 4.42 14.84
C THR A 6 2.49 3.21 14.77
N ILE A 7 2.84 2.10 15.44
CA ILE A 7 1.94 0.94 15.60
C ILE A 7 0.62 1.41 16.22
N ASP A 8 -0.49 0.84 15.75
CA ASP A 8 -1.87 1.22 16.06
C ASP A 8 -2.34 2.59 15.55
N ALA A 9 -1.48 3.37 14.88
CA ALA A 9 -1.94 4.57 14.19
C ALA A 9 -2.97 4.20 13.12
N LEU A 10 -4.03 5.00 13.05
CA LEU A 10 -5.01 4.91 11.99
C LEU A 10 -4.54 5.79 10.84
N ILE A 11 -4.35 5.21 9.66
CA ILE A 11 -3.92 5.91 8.45
C ILE A 11 -5.09 5.93 7.48
N GLU A 12 -5.44 7.10 6.98
CA GLU A 12 -6.30 7.27 5.83
C GLU A 12 -5.49 7.23 4.54
N VAL A 13 -6.00 6.49 3.56
CA VAL A 13 -5.48 6.41 2.20
C VAL A 13 -6.54 7.02 1.28
N THR A 14 -6.16 8.05 0.55
CA THR A 14 -6.98 8.68 -0.50
C THR A 14 -6.41 8.31 -1.86
N PRO A 15 -7.04 7.39 -2.61
CA PRO A 15 -6.62 7.07 -3.97
C PRO A 15 -6.63 8.31 -4.86
N TRP A 16 -5.59 8.49 -5.69
CA TRP A 16 -5.49 9.63 -6.61
C TRP A 16 -5.88 9.31 -8.05
N ASP A 17 -6.11 8.05 -8.36
CA ASP A 17 -6.30 7.56 -9.72
C ASP A 17 -7.23 6.34 -9.72
N ASP A 18 -7.65 5.89 -10.90
CA ASP A 18 -8.53 4.72 -11.09
C ASP A 18 -7.92 3.48 -10.45
N LEU A 19 -8.69 2.64 -9.78
CA LEU A 19 -8.14 1.50 -9.07
C LEU A 19 -7.82 0.34 -10.00
N GLN A 20 -6.61 -0.21 -9.95
CA GLN A 20 -6.32 -1.49 -10.62
C GLN A 20 -6.84 -2.62 -9.74
N TYR A 21 -7.80 -3.39 -10.25
CA TYR A 21 -8.53 -4.39 -9.47
C TYR A 21 -8.46 -5.77 -10.11
N TRP A 22 -8.10 -6.77 -9.31
CA TRP A 22 -8.15 -8.18 -9.66
C TRP A 22 -9.24 -8.87 -8.82
N PRO A 23 -10.35 -9.33 -9.42
CA PRO A 23 -11.44 -9.95 -8.68
C PRO A 23 -11.08 -11.36 -8.19
N ASP A 24 -10.39 -12.15 -9.02
CA ASP A 24 -10.06 -13.55 -8.79
C ASP A 24 -8.84 -13.97 -9.63
N ALA A 25 -8.45 -15.25 -9.51
CA ALA A 25 -7.25 -15.80 -10.14
C ALA A 25 -7.39 -16.04 -11.65
N ASP A 26 -8.61 -16.17 -12.16
CA ASP A 26 -8.88 -16.58 -13.54
C ASP A 26 -9.25 -15.39 -14.44
N SER A 27 -9.47 -14.22 -13.83
CA SER A 27 -9.85 -12.99 -14.52
C SER A 27 -8.66 -12.05 -14.73
N ASP A 28 -8.67 -11.35 -15.87
CA ASP A 28 -7.82 -10.19 -16.07
C ASP A 28 -8.21 -9.06 -15.10
N TRP A 29 -7.23 -8.20 -14.80
CA TRP A 29 -7.51 -6.99 -14.04
C TRP A 29 -8.21 -5.94 -14.90
N TYR A 30 -8.95 -5.05 -14.24
CA TYR A 30 -9.57 -3.89 -14.87
C TYR A 30 -9.49 -2.67 -13.96
N PHE A 31 -9.75 -1.49 -14.54
CA PHE A 31 -9.81 -0.24 -13.79
C PHE A 31 -11.19 0.02 -13.21
N VAL A 32 -11.23 0.43 -11.94
CA VAL A 32 -12.44 0.86 -11.24
C VAL A 32 -12.32 2.35 -10.93
N ASP A 33 -13.22 3.16 -11.47
CA ASP A 33 -13.31 4.59 -11.17
C ASP A 33 -13.97 4.82 -9.79
N ASP A 34 -13.27 4.43 -8.74
CA ASP A 34 -13.67 4.67 -7.35
C ASP A 34 -12.48 5.12 -6.52
N ARG A 35 -12.43 6.42 -6.22
CA ARG A 35 -11.38 7.05 -5.42
C ARG A 35 -11.82 7.29 -3.97
N THR A 36 -12.83 6.57 -3.48
CA THR A 36 -13.32 6.69 -2.10
C THR A 36 -12.18 6.37 -1.12
N PRO A 37 -11.88 7.28 -0.16
CA PRO A 37 -10.89 7.03 0.86
C PRO A 37 -11.22 5.84 1.75
N PHE A 38 -10.19 5.23 2.32
CA PHE A 38 -10.32 4.13 3.28
C PHE A 38 -9.24 4.25 4.35
N GLN A 39 -9.41 3.55 5.46
CA GLN A 39 -8.51 3.65 6.61
C GLN A 39 -8.04 2.27 7.06
N PHE A 40 -6.75 2.15 7.36
CA PHE A 40 -6.18 0.94 7.95
C PHE A 40 -5.41 1.27 9.22
N ARG A 41 -5.33 0.29 10.12
CA ARG A 41 -4.57 0.41 11.36
C ARG A 41 -3.19 -0.19 11.17
N VAL A 42 -2.13 0.56 11.46
CA VAL A 42 -0.75 0.08 11.34
C VAL A 42 -0.54 -1.08 12.30
N ALA A 43 -0.21 -2.25 11.75
CA ALA A 43 0.08 -3.46 12.50
C ALA A 43 1.58 -3.83 12.46
N GLY A 44 2.32 -3.32 11.47
CA GLY A 44 3.74 -3.60 11.35
C GLY A 44 4.40 -2.89 10.18
N GLU A 45 5.71 -3.02 10.14
CA GLU A 45 6.58 -2.52 9.08
C GLU A 45 6.79 -3.59 8.00
N LEU A 46 6.87 -3.15 6.75
CA LEU A 46 7.35 -3.95 5.65
C LEU A 46 8.88 -3.83 5.63
N ILE A 47 9.55 -4.92 6.01
CA ILE A 47 11.01 -5.02 6.07
C ILE A 47 11.46 -6.19 5.18
N ASP A 48 12.44 -5.94 4.31
CA ASP A 48 13.08 -6.93 3.45
C ASP A 48 14.59 -6.72 3.51
N ASP A 49 15.37 -7.77 3.79
CA ASP A 49 16.83 -7.70 3.99
C ASP A 49 17.30 -6.58 4.95
N GLY A 50 16.51 -6.30 6.00
CA GLY A 50 16.77 -5.23 6.97
C GLY A 50 16.46 -3.82 6.47
N PHE A 51 15.93 -3.68 5.25
CA PHE A 51 15.48 -2.43 4.66
C PHE A 51 13.98 -2.23 4.89
N PHE A 52 13.63 -1.15 5.57
CA PHE A 52 12.25 -0.67 5.69
C PHE A 52 11.79 -0.12 4.34
N PHE A 53 10.65 -0.60 3.83
CA PHE A 53 10.09 -0.12 2.57
C PHE A 53 8.61 0.24 2.64
N GLY A 54 7.98 0.19 3.82
CA GLY A 54 6.58 0.53 3.97
C GLY A 54 5.93 0.03 5.25
N LEU A 55 4.60 0.08 5.29
CA LEU A 55 3.77 -0.30 6.44
C LEU A 55 2.64 -1.21 5.99
N HIS A 56 2.11 -1.99 6.91
CA HIS A 56 0.93 -2.80 6.64
C HIS A 56 -0.02 -2.87 7.84
N GLY A 57 -1.26 -3.24 7.57
CA GLY A 57 -2.23 -3.61 8.59
C GLY A 57 -3.66 -3.73 8.08
N PRO A 58 -4.59 -4.17 8.95
CA PRO A 58 -5.97 -4.44 8.55
C PRO A 58 -6.73 -3.16 8.23
N VAL A 59 -7.48 -3.17 7.13
CA VAL A 59 -8.44 -2.11 6.81
C VAL A 59 -9.56 -2.13 7.86
N GLN A 60 -9.85 -0.95 8.42
CA GLN A 60 -10.83 -0.74 9.49
C GLN A 60 -12.11 -0.05 8.98
N PHE A 61 -11.98 0.77 7.94
CA PHE A 61 -13.08 1.56 7.40
C PHE A 61 -12.86 1.81 5.91
N GLY A 62 -13.94 1.90 5.15
CA GLY A 62 -13.92 2.19 3.71
C GLY A 62 -14.91 1.32 2.95
N PRO A 63 -14.77 1.27 1.60
CA PRO A 63 -15.62 0.44 0.75
C PRO A 63 -15.58 -1.05 1.12
N ASP A 64 -16.73 -1.73 0.97
CA ASP A 64 -16.90 -3.15 1.31
C ASP A 64 -15.85 -4.07 0.68
N ARG A 65 -15.35 -3.71 -0.51
CA ARG A 65 -14.29 -4.44 -1.21
C ARG A 65 -12.96 -4.51 -0.46
N TYR A 66 -12.76 -3.74 0.61
CA TYR A 66 -11.55 -3.76 1.43
C TYR A 66 -11.76 -4.39 2.81
N VAL A 67 -13.00 -4.74 3.15
CA VAL A 67 -13.31 -5.34 4.45
C VAL A 67 -12.57 -6.67 4.60
N ASN A 68 -12.02 -6.91 5.79
CA ASN A 68 -11.19 -8.07 6.13
C ASN A 68 -9.90 -8.22 5.28
N GLN A 69 -9.47 -7.18 4.57
CA GLN A 69 -8.20 -7.18 3.84
C GLN A 69 -7.12 -6.41 4.59
N ILE A 70 -5.89 -6.70 4.20
CA ILE A 70 -4.69 -6.03 4.64
C ILE A 70 -4.35 -4.95 3.62
N CYS A 71 -4.18 -3.72 4.09
CA CYS A 71 -3.53 -2.68 3.32
C CYS A 71 -2.02 -2.80 3.54
N SER A 72 -1.24 -2.67 2.47
CA SER A 72 0.20 -2.49 2.48
C SER A 72 0.50 -1.21 1.70
N ILE A 73 1.21 -0.27 2.31
CA ILE A 73 1.66 0.98 1.68
C ILE A 73 3.18 0.97 1.60
N THR A 74 3.74 1.49 0.51
CA THR A 74 5.20 1.55 0.33
C THR A 74 5.71 2.96 0.17
N LEU A 75 6.98 3.15 0.55
CA LEU A 75 7.73 4.37 0.27
C LEU A 75 7.64 4.70 -1.23
N ARG A 76 7.45 5.97 -1.54
CA ARG A 76 7.45 6.47 -2.93
C ARG A 76 8.25 7.75 -3.08
N ASP A 77 8.18 8.60 -2.07
CA ASP A 77 8.95 9.82 -1.94
C ASP A 77 10.06 9.65 -0.89
N THR A 78 10.77 10.73 -0.59
CA THR A 78 11.82 10.78 0.42
C THR A 78 11.27 11.04 1.83
N ALA A 79 9.96 10.79 2.06
CA ALA A 79 9.34 11.08 3.34
C ALA A 79 9.87 10.13 4.43
N ASP A 80 10.22 10.69 5.58
CA ASP A 80 10.60 9.90 6.75
C ASP A 80 9.34 9.54 7.55
N TRP A 81 8.85 8.31 7.40
CA TRP A 81 7.60 7.87 8.02
C TRP A 81 7.70 7.73 9.55
N HIS A 82 8.90 7.79 10.12
CA HIS A 82 9.11 7.87 11.57
C HIS A 82 9.06 9.31 12.11
N ALA A 83 8.99 10.31 11.22
CA ALA A 83 8.91 11.73 11.57
C ALA A 83 7.68 12.43 10.98
N GLU A 84 7.12 11.90 9.89
CA GLU A 84 6.05 12.51 9.13
C GLU A 84 4.68 11.87 9.43
N SER A 85 3.63 12.67 9.27
CA SER A 85 2.23 12.25 9.47
C SER A 85 1.43 12.20 8.17
N LYS A 86 2.03 12.57 7.04
CA LYS A 86 1.40 12.55 5.71
C LYS A 86 2.46 12.48 4.61
N CYS A 87 2.17 11.76 3.53
CA CYS A 87 3.02 11.70 2.34
C CYS A 87 2.22 11.13 1.14
N SER A 88 2.91 10.79 0.06
CA SER A 88 2.37 9.94 -0.99
C SER A 88 2.86 8.51 -0.83
N ALA A 89 2.05 7.53 -1.20
CA ALA A 89 2.44 6.12 -1.15
C ALA A 89 1.79 5.32 -2.28
N ASN A 90 2.49 4.31 -2.78
CA ASN A 90 1.81 3.22 -3.47
C ASN A 90 1.11 2.37 -2.41
N PHE A 91 -0.06 1.83 -2.74
CA PHE A 91 -0.80 0.96 -1.86
C PHE A 91 -1.27 -0.29 -2.59
N LYS A 92 -1.38 -1.38 -1.83
CA LYS A 92 -1.95 -2.66 -2.25
C LYS A 92 -2.87 -3.15 -1.14
N VAL A 93 -4.13 -3.44 -1.48
CA VAL A 93 -5.11 -4.01 -0.55
C VAL A 93 -5.43 -5.43 -1.02
N ALA A 94 -5.22 -6.41 -0.15
CA ALA A 94 -5.32 -7.84 -0.48
C ALA A 94 -5.54 -8.70 0.77
N PRO A 95 -5.84 -10.01 0.63
CA PRO A 95 -5.98 -10.91 1.78
C PRO A 95 -4.69 -11.10 2.59
N THR A 96 -3.51 -10.85 2.00
CA THR A 96 -2.21 -11.04 2.65
C THR A 96 -1.36 -9.78 2.62
N ILE A 97 -0.39 -9.70 3.55
CA ILE A 97 0.66 -8.67 3.56
C ILE A 97 1.46 -8.72 2.25
N ALA A 98 1.74 -7.55 1.67
CA ALA A 98 2.54 -7.46 0.46
C ALA A 98 4.03 -7.76 0.72
N LYS A 99 4.71 -8.28 -0.29
CA LYS A 99 6.15 -8.59 -0.29
C LYS A 99 6.81 -7.94 -1.49
N ARG A 100 8.10 -7.62 -1.38
CA ARG A 100 8.92 -7.18 -2.51
C ARG A 100 8.84 -8.17 -3.66
N VAL A 101 8.82 -7.64 -4.87
CA VAL A 101 8.95 -8.38 -6.13
C VAL A 101 10.40 -8.20 -6.61
N PRO A 102 11.25 -9.25 -6.55
CA PRO A 102 12.66 -9.16 -6.92
C PRO A 102 12.89 -8.70 -8.37
N GLU A 103 11.95 -8.96 -9.27
CA GLU A 103 12.04 -8.61 -10.68
C GLU A 103 12.04 -7.09 -10.91
N TYR A 104 11.50 -6.31 -9.96
CA TYR A 104 11.48 -4.84 -10.00
C TYR A 104 12.76 -4.19 -9.45
N ASP A 105 13.85 -4.95 -9.29
CA ASP A 105 15.11 -4.41 -8.80
C ASP A 105 15.72 -3.41 -9.82
N PRO A 106 16.39 -2.32 -9.36
CA PRO A 106 16.85 -1.23 -10.23
C PRO A 106 17.76 -1.67 -11.38
N SER A 107 18.45 -2.81 -11.22
CA SER A 107 19.28 -3.39 -12.28
C SER A 107 18.52 -3.72 -13.56
N MET A 108 17.19 -3.91 -13.49
CA MET A 108 16.33 -4.29 -14.61
C MET A 108 15.35 -3.20 -15.05
N HIS A 109 15.02 -2.24 -14.18
CA HIS A 109 13.95 -1.23 -14.41
C HIS A 109 14.42 0.24 -14.35
N GLY A 110 15.74 0.46 -14.40
CA GLY A 110 16.37 1.78 -14.26
C GLY A 110 16.62 2.14 -12.80
N ASP A 111 17.32 3.24 -12.54
CA ASP A 111 17.79 3.67 -11.20
C ASP A 111 16.66 3.99 -10.18
N LEU A 112 15.41 3.66 -10.46
CA LEU A 112 14.29 3.82 -9.54
C LEU A 112 14.20 2.62 -8.59
N PRO A 113 14.09 2.84 -7.27
CA PRO A 113 13.93 1.75 -6.33
C PRO A 113 12.60 1.01 -6.54
N PHE A 114 12.59 -0.31 -6.30
CA PHE A 114 11.42 -1.18 -6.53
C PHE A 114 10.13 -0.63 -5.88
N TYR A 115 10.23 -0.07 -4.67
CA TYR A 115 9.09 0.46 -3.90
C TYR A 115 8.44 1.69 -4.55
N GLY A 116 9.13 2.35 -5.48
CA GLY A 116 8.60 3.48 -6.25
C GLY A 116 7.52 3.07 -7.26
N HIS A 117 7.42 1.79 -7.62
CA HIS A 117 6.43 1.28 -8.56
C HIS A 117 5.35 0.45 -7.84
N PRO A 118 4.04 0.61 -8.15
CA PRO A 118 2.96 -0.19 -7.53
C PRO A 118 3.12 -1.71 -7.66
N GLU A 119 3.77 -2.15 -8.73
CA GLU A 119 4.07 -3.57 -8.98
C GLU A 119 5.42 -4.04 -8.43
N GLY A 120 6.21 -3.16 -7.79
CA GLY A 120 7.40 -3.56 -7.04
C GLY A 120 7.10 -4.32 -5.75
N ILE A 121 5.82 -4.39 -5.38
CA ILE A 121 5.30 -5.30 -4.35
C ILE A 121 4.19 -6.18 -4.91
N SER A 122 4.06 -7.38 -4.35
CA SER A 122 2.98 -8.31 -4.66
C SER A 122 2.31 -8.78 -3.37
N ALA A 123 1.01 -9.03 -3.45
CA ALA A 123 0.25 -9.66 -2.39
C ALA A 123 -0.50 -10.87 -2.98
N ALA A 124 -0.54 -11.96 -2.21
CA ALA A 124 -1.20 -13.19 -2.60
C ALA A 124 -2.70 -13.13 -2.33
N GLY A 125 -3.46 -13.96 -3.05
CA GLY A 125 -4.90 -14.05 -2.92
C GLY A 125 -5.66 -12.93 -3.63
N PHE A 126 -6.97 -13.08 -3.60
CA PHE A 126 -7.94 -12.21 -4.25
C PHE A 126 -9.14 -11.95 -3.29
N PRO A 127 -9.89 -10.86 -3.48
CA PRO A 127 -9.63 -9.82 -4.48
C PRO A 127 -8.42 -8.96 -4.09
N ARG A 128 -7.83 -8.27 -5.07
CA ARG A 128 -6.66 -7.42 -4.85
C ARG A 128 -6.86 -6.08 -5.54
N THR A 129 -6.42 -5.00 -4.89
CA THR A 129 -6.41 -3.65 -5.43
C THR A 129 -5.02 -3.04 -5.31
N SER A 130 -4.56 -2.28 -6.30
CA SER A 130 -3.24 -1.62 -6.32
C SER A 130 -3.33 -0.25 -6.96
N ARG A 131 -2.75 0.81 -6.36
CA ARG A 131 -2.58 2.15 -6.98
C ARG A 131 -1.68 3.07 -6.14
N LEU A 132 -1.69 4.34 -6.52
CA LEU A 132 -1.13 5.50 -5.82
C LEU A 132 -2.23 6.25 -5.05
N GLY A 133 -1.88 6.74 -3.87
CA GLY A 133 -2.70 7.69 -3.13
C GLY A 133 -1.90 8.58 -2.20
N GLY A 134 -2.60 9.56 -1.64
CA GLY A 134 -2.13 10.30 -0.47
C GLY A 134 -2.40 9.49 0.79
N VAL A 135 -1.48 9.53 1.75
CA VAL A 135 -1.66 8.90 3.06
C VAL A 135 -1.49 9.92 4.16
N SER A 136 -2.30 9.80 5.21
CA SER A 136 -2.21 10.68 6.39
C SER A 136 -2.70 10.00 7.65
N VAL A 137 -2.05 10.28 8.78
CA VAL A 137 -2.51 9.86 10.11
C VAL A 137 -3.84 10.55 10.44
N VAL A 138 -4.83 9.78 10.87
CA VAL A 138 -6.11 10.27 11.38
C VAL A 138 -5.96 10.53 12.87
N SER A 139 -6.12 11.79 13.29
CA SER A 139 -6.03 12.24 14.68
C SER A 139 -7.37 12.23 15.40
#